data_AF-A0A345IH98-F1
#
_entry.id   AF-A0A345IH98-F1
#
_cell.length_a   1.000
_cell.length_b   1.000
_cell.length_c   1.000
_cell.angle_alpha   90.00
_cell.angle_beta   90.00
_cell.angle_gamma   90.00
#
_symmetry.space_group_name_H-M   'P 1'
#
loop_
_entity.id
_entity.type
_entity.pdbx_description
1 polymer ?
#
loop_
_entity_poly.entity_id
_entity_poly.type
_entity_poly.pdbx_seq_one_letter_code
_entity_poly.pdbx_strand_id
1 'polypeptide(L)'
;MEPRPPLTSPSPRTVADSPQGLPEETRAGRGLSSAPPAGAGDDSWDSIESSAARWQRAKRVGRQVGGQVARRGVSLAVLLLLAGLGTLLLLGVLLVLGIGVANGSAPAGWLLATALLGVLGLLWTGWKAARLLRTPLTLPPAAASAEENDLLRLLRQHERALPPATRPALHATVIATRDALRATAGDTTLSRAAFDARQAAREDLPDLLTAYRALPDPTANEAALLEQLRLIEQRMVEVRHERTPAQQRTLAAHGHYLTDKYRKNSE
;
A
#
# COMPACT_ATOMS: atom_id res chain seq x y z
N MET A 1 48.65 18.31 38.25
CA MET A 1 49.37 17.54 37.22
C MET A 1 48.65 17.74 35.89
N GLU A 2 49.02 18.78 35.15
CA GLU A 2 49.13 18.69 33.68
C GLU A 2 50.38 17.85 33.35
N PRO A 3 50.52 17.18 32.17
CA PRO A 3 50.08 17.67 30.85
C PRO A 3 49.50 16.60 29.85
N ARG A 4 48.79 17.09 28.81
CA ARG A 4 48.64 16.50 27.45
C ARG A 4 49.96 16.72 26.65
N PRO A 5 50.19 16.27 25.38
CA PRO A 5 49.61 15.28 24.43
C PRO A 5 50.79 14.42 23.80
N PRO A 6 50.95 14.02 22.50
CA PRO A 6 50.06 13.94 21.31
C PRO A 6 50.21 12.69 20.37
N LEU A 7 49.28 12.61 19.38
CA LEU A 7 49.41 12.21 17.96
C LEU A 7 50.05 10.85 17.55
N THR A 8 49.33 10.08 16.73
CA THR A 8 49.84 9.51 15.45
C THR A 8 48.69 8.96 14.58
N SER A 9 48.23 9.75 13.63
CA SER A 9 48.00 9.31 12.24
C SER A 9 49.18 9.89 11.45
N PRO A 10 49.78 9.24 10.41
CA PRO A 10 49.06 8.75 9.23
C PRO A 10 49.69 7.51 8.54
N SER A 11 49.01 6.92 7.55
CA SER A 11 49.69 6.27 6.42
C SER A 11 48.80 6.26 5.17
N PRO A 12 49.05 7.17 4.21
CA PRO A 12 48.59 7.05 2.83
C PRO A 12 49.58 6.17 2.06
N ARG A 13 49.10 5.10 1.40
CA ARG A 13 49.90 4.40 0.39
C ARG A 13 49.70 5.09 -0.98
N THR A 14 50.67 5.95 -1.27
CA THR A 14 51.34 6.22 -2.56
C THR A 14 51.12 5.10 -3.60
N VAL A 15 50.46 5.38 -4.74
CA VAL A 15 51.01 5.81 -6.05
C VAL A 15 52.05 4.83 -6.65
N ALA A 16 51.62 4.18 -7.73
CA ALA A 16 52.39 3.80 -8.92
C ALA A 16 51.30 3.67 -10.01
N ASP A 17 51.13 4.52 -11.01
CA ASP A 17 52.04 5.19 -11.94
C ASP A 17 53.01 4.24 -12.63
N SER A 18 52.61 3.81 -13.82
CA SER A 18 53.48 3.33 -14.89
C SER A 18 52.73 3.36 -16.22
N PRO A 19 53.46 3.57 -17.33
CA PRO A 19 53.07 4.52 -18.35
C PRO A 19 52.79 3.91 -19.73
N GLN A 20 52.25 4.78 -20.57
CA GLN A 20 52.33 4.86 -22.04
C GLN A 20 53.17 3.80 -22.78
N GLY A 21 52.54 3.22 -23.79
CA GLY A 21 53.20 2.49 -24.87
C GLY A 21 52.28 2.33 -26.08
N LEU A 22 52.05 3.44 -26.82
CA LEU A 22 51.68 3.41 -28.23
C LEU A 22 52.96 3.29 -29.07
N PRO A 23 52.89 2.61 -30.21
CA PRO A 23 52.94 3.31 -31.51
C PRO A 23 51.81 2.80 -32.43
N GLU A 24 50.96 3.66 -32.98
CA GLU A 24 51.14 4.33 -34.29
C GLU A 24 51.89 3.49 -35.34
N GLU A 25 51.15 2.91 -36.30
CA GLU A 25 51.45 3.16 -37.72
C GLU A 25 50.28 2.79 -38.68
N THR A 26 49.82 3.83 -39.38
CA THR A 26 49.50 3.92 -40.83
C THR A 26 48.56 2.89 -41.50
N ARG A 27 47.30 3.25 -41.81
CA ARG A 27 46.81 4.12 -42.91
C ARG A 27 46.70 3.40 -44.26
N ALA A 28 45.47 3.01 -44.64
CA ALA A 28 44.86 3.31 -45.96
C ALA A 28 43.47 2.67 -46.06
N GLY A 29 42.43 3.50 -46.00
CA GLY A 29 41.03 3.05 -46.14
C GLY A 29 40.10 4.23 -46.35
N ARG A 30 40.31 4.93 -47.47
CA ARG A 30 39.51 6.05 -47.97
C ARG A 30 38.09 5.54 -48.29
N GLY A 31 37.17 5.70 -47.34
CA GLY A 31 35.73 5.54 -47.54
C GLY A 31 35.03 6.82 -47.10
N LEU A 32 34.78 7.70 -48.06
CA LEU A 32 33.90 8.86 -47.91
C LEU A 32 32.48 8.37 -47.65
N SER A 33 31.95 8.59 -46.44
CA SER A 33 30.50 8.69 -46.24
C SER A 33 30.21 9.60 -45.05
N SER A 34 29.94 10.86 -45.38
CA SER A 34 29.01 11.79 -44.71
C SER A 34 28.85 11.65 -43.19
N ALA A 35 29.58 12.48 -42.46
CA ALA A 35 29.18 12.90 -41.13
C ALA A 35 27.77 13.51 -41.16
N PRO A 36 26.86 13.12 -40.25
CA PRO A 36 25.60 13.84 -40.09
C PRO A 36 25.87 15.22 -39.47
N PRO A 37 25.13 16.27 -39.88
CA PRO A 37 25.33 17.61 -39.39
C PRO A 37 24.99 17.70 -37.89
N ALA A 38 25.92 18.30 -37.14
CA ALA A 38 25.63 18.90 -35.85
C ALA A 38 24.64 20.06 -36.08
N GLY A 39 23.39 19.87 -35.68
CA GLY A 39 22.36 20.91 -35.78
C GLY A 39 20.96 20.38 -36.06
N ALA A 40 20.36 19.68 -35.11
CA ALA A 40 18.92 19.48 -35.03
C ALA A 40 18.57 19.31 -33.55
N GLY A 41 18.64 20.42 -32.82
CA GLY A 41 17.91 20.57 -31.57
C GLY A 41 16.48 20.95 -31.94
N ASP A 42 15.67 19.94 -32.24
CA ASP A 42 14.21 19.98 -32.26
C ASP A 42 13.76 18.53 -32.07
N ASP A 43 12.74 18.32 -31.24
CA ASP A 43 12.00 17.05 -30.93
C ASP A 43 11.87 16.76 -29.41
N SER A 44 12.41 17.58 -28.50
CA SER A 44 12.10 17.43 -27.07
C SER A 44 10.78 18.09 -26.62
N TRP A 45 10.12 18.85 -27.50
CA TRP A 45 8.87 19.57 -27.19
C TRP A 45 7.62 18.69 -27.27
N ASP A 46 7.65 17.55 -27.96
CA ASP A 46 6.53 16.58 -27.98
C ASP A 46 6.43 15.76 -26.68
N SER A 47 7.46 15.78 -25.83
CA SER A 47 7.39 15.24 -24.46
C SER A 47 6.64 16.15 -23.48
N ILE A 48 6.31 17.37 -23.90
CA ILE A 48 5.30 18.22 -23.25
C ILE A 48 3.93 17.84 -23.82
N GLU A 49 3.62 16.55 -23.80
CA GLU A 49 2.25 16.08 -23.72
C GLU A 49 1.63 16.80 -22.51
N SER A 50 0.90 17.85 -22.87
CA SER A 50 0.69 19.02 -22.04
C SER A 50 0.26 18.65 -20.63
N SER A 51 0.90 19.27 -19.64
CA SER A 51 0.43 19.27 -18.24
C SER A 51 -1.07 19.53 -18.16
N ALA A 52 -1.60 20.31 -19.11
CA ALA A 52 -3.02 20.55 -19.34
C ALA A 52 -3.82 19.28 -19.73
N ALA A 53 -3.36 18.45 -20.66
CA ALA A 53 -4.02 17.19 -21.03
C ALA A 53 -4.01 16.17 -19.87
N ARG A 54 -2.94 16.13 -19.05
CA ARG A 54 -2.88 15.33 -17.81
C ARG A 54 -3.84 15.86 -16.75
N TRP A 55 -3.91 17.18 -16.56
CA TRP A 55 -4.87 17.83 -15.66
C TRP A 55 -6.33 17.64 -16.08
N GLN A 56 -6.61 17.65 -17.38
CA GLN A 56 -7.96 17.43 -17.89
C GLN A 56 -8.40 15.96 -17.75
N ARG A 57 -7.50 14.99 -17.95
CA ARG A 57 -7.74 13.57 -17.63
C ARG A 57 -7.99 13.37 -16.13
N ALA A 58 -7.19 13.99 -15.27
CA ALA A 58 -7.37 13.96 -13.81
C ALA A 58 -8.71 14.60 -13.36
N LYS A 59 -9.13 15.72 -13.97
CA LYS A 59 -10.42 16.38 -13.67
C LYS A 59 -11.64 15.54 -14.06
N ARG A 60 -11.58 14.80 -15.17
CA ARG A 60 -12.70 13.93 -15.60
C ARG A 60 -12.84 12.72 -14.69
N VAL A 61 -11.73 12.10 -14.30
CA VAL A 61 -11.72 11.00 -13.31
C VAL A 61 -12.20 11.50 -11.94
N GLY A 62 -11.79 12.69 -11.50
CA GLY A 62 -12.22 13.28 -10.23
C GLY A 62 -13.73 13.54 -10.13
N ARG A 63 -14.40 13.94 -11.22
CA ARG A 63 -15.86 14.17 -11.22
C ARG A 63 -16.68 12.87 -11.16
N GLN A 64 -16.22 11.80 -11.79
CA GLN A 64 -16.90 10.50 -11.73
C GLN A 64 -16.74 9.84 -10.35
N VAL A 65 -15.58 10.01 -9.71
CA VAL A 65 -15.32 9.52 -8.35
C VAL A 65 -16.11 10.32 -7.30
N GLY A 66 -16.24 11.64 -7.46
CA GLY A 66 -17.00 12.49 -6.53
C GLY A 66 -18.48 12.12 -6.42
N GLY A 67 -19.11 11.69 -7.53
CA GLY A 67 -20.52 11.29 -7.53
C GLY A 67 -20.82 9.99 -6.77
N GLN A 68 -19.91 9.01 -6.80
CA GLN A 68 -20.07 7.76 -6.07
C GLN A 68 -19.77 7.90 -4.58
N VAL A 69 -18.83 8.78 -4.19
CA VAL A 69 -18.55 9.09 -2.79
C VAL A 69 -19.71 9.86 -2.15
N ALA A 70 -20.33 10.80 -2.86
CA ALA A 70 -21.51 11.52 -2.39
C ALA A 70 -22.71 10.58 -2.16
N ARG A 71 -22.97 9.63 -3.08
CA ARG A 71 -24.04 8.63 -2.91
C ARG A 71 -23.78 7.66 -1.75
N ARG A 72 -22.52 7.26 -1.53
CA ARG A 72 -22.14 6.43 -0.38
C ARG A 72 -22.25 7.19 0.94
N GLY A 73 -21.92 8.48 0.97
CA GLY A 73 -22.09 9.36 2.12
C GLY A 73 -23.56 9.47 2.57
N VAL A 74 -24.49 9.61 1.62
CA VAL A 74 -25.94 9.64 1.92
C VAL A 74 -26.42 8.30 2.49
N SER A 75 -26.03 7.17 1.90
CA SER A 75 -26.43 5.86 2.45
C SER A 75 -25.91 5.62 3.86
N LEU A 76 -24.71 6.13 4.18
CA LEU A 76 -24.10 5.97 5.50
C LEU A 76 -24.74 6.91 6.53
N ALA A 77 -25.11 8.13 6.13
CA ALA A 77 -25.88 9.05 6.96
C ALA A 77 -27.29 8.50 7.27
N VAL A 78 -27.95 7.90 6.28
CA VAL A 78 -29.26 7.24 6.47
C VAL A 78 -29.14 6.05 7.41
N LEU A 79 -28.10 5.22 7.27
CA LEU A 79 -27.86 4.09 8.19
C LEU A 79 -27.57 4.56 9.62
N LEU A 80 -26.80 5.64 9.80
CA LEU A 80 -26.54 6.24 11.11
C LEU A 80 -27.83 6.78 11.75
N LEU A 81 -28.67 7.46 10.96
CA LEU A 81 -29.97 7.96 11.42
C LEU A 81 -30.88 6.79 11.84
N LEU A 82 -30.95 5.72 11.04
CA LEU A 82 -31.77 4.54 11.33
C LEU A 82 -31.27 3.79 12.56
N ALA A 83 -29.95 3.69 12.74
CA ALA A 83 -29.34 3.10 13.92
C ALA A 83 -29.63 3.92 15.19
N GLY A 84 -29.53 5.25 15.10
CA GLY A 84 -29.90 6.15 16.20
C GLY A 84 -31.37 6.01 16.58
N LEU A 85 -32.26 5.95 15.59
CA LEU A 85 -33.70 5.78 15.79
C LEU A 85 -34.02 4.43 16.45
N GLY A 86 -33.39 3.34 15.98
CA GLY A 86 -33.53 2.01 16.57
C GLY A 86 -33.08 1.98 18.03
N THR A 87 -31.97 2.66 18.34
CA THR A 87 -31.43 2.76 19.72
C THR A 87 -32.40 3.51 20.64
N LEU A 88 -33.00 4.60 20.16
CA LEU A 88 -33.96 5.40 20.92
C LEU A 88 -35.23 4.61 21.25
N LEU A 89 -35.75 3.85 20.28
CA LEU A 89 -36.91 2.98 20.45
C LEU A 89 -36.66 1.89 21.48
N LEU A 90 -35.47 1.27 21.41
CA LEU A 90 -35.04 0.24 22.36
C LEU A 90 -34.92 0.78 23.79
N LEU A 91 -34.40 1.99 23.94
CA LEU A 91 -34.31 2.67 25.24
C LEU A 91 -35.70 2.90 25.85
N GLY A 92 -36.66 3.32 25.02
CA GLY A 92 -38.06 3.50 25.43
C GLY A 92 -38.71 2.20 25.90
N VAL A 93 -38.50 1.10 25.16
CA VAL A 93 -38.98 -0.24 25.56
C VAL A 93 -38.35 -0.67 26.88
N LEU A 94 -37.03 -0.49 27.05
CA LEU A 94 -36.33 -0.81 28.29
C LEU A 94 -36.89 -0.05 29.49
N LEU A 95 -37.24 1.23 29.29
CA LEU A 95 -37.80 2.09 30.34
C LEU A 95 -39.17 1.59 30.80
N VAL A 96 -40.08 1.31 29.86
CA VAL A 96 -41.42 0.79 30.16
C VAL A 96 -41.33 -0.57 30.87
N LEU A 97 -40.43 -1.41 30.42
CA LEU A 97 -40.23 -2.75 30.95
C LEU A 97 -39.60 -2.71 32.36
N GLY A 98 -38.69 -1.75 32.61
CA GLY A 98 -38.14 -1.48 33.93
C GLY A 98 -39.20 -1.00 34.93
N ILE A 99 -40.12 -0.13 34.50
CA ILE A 99 -41.28 0.28 35.31
C ILE A 99 -42.18 -0.92 35.61
N GLY A 100 -42.37 -1.83 34.64
CA GLY A 100 -43.13 -3.07 34.83
C GLY A 100 -42.52 -4.03 35.86
N VAL A 101 -41.19 -4.12 35.91
CA VAL A 101 -40.47 -4.92 36.93
C VAL A 101 -40.61 -4.32 38.32
N ALA A 102 -40.56 -2.99 38.45
CA ALA A 102 -40.77 -2.31 39.73
C ALA A 102 -42.17 -2.56 40.32
N ASN A 103 -43.16 -2.84 39.49
CA ASN A 103 -44.51 -3.22 39.90
C ASN A 103 -44.69 -4.71 40.25
N GLY A 104 -43.60 -5.49 40.34
CA GLY A 104 -43.64 -6.88 40.80
C GLY A 104 -44.13 -7.90 39.77
N SER A 105 -44.18 -7.52 38.48
CA SER A 105 -44.59 -8.44 37.41
C SER A 105 -43.47 -9.43 37.07
N ALA A 106 -43.63 -10.68 37.50
CA ALA A 106 -42.73 -11.78 37.16
C ALA A 106 -42.47 -11.96 35.63
N PRO A 107 -43.47 -11.88 34.73
CA PRO A 107 -43.19 -11.97 33.29
C PRO A 107 -42.43 -10.76 32.75
N ALA A 108 -42.53 -9.58 33.38
CA ALA A 108 -41.78 -8.39 32.96
C ALA A 108 -40.26 -8.57 33.17
N GLY A 109 -39.84 -9.29 34.23
CA GLY A 109 -38.43 -9.57 34.48
C GLY A 109 -37.77 -10.43 33.39
N TRP A 110 -38.51 -11.42 32.87
CA TRP A 110 -38.01 -12.31 31.81
C TRP A 110 -37.95 -11.61 30.45
N LEU A 111 -38.95 -10.77 30.15
CA LEU A 111 -38.92 -9.92 28.97
C LEU A 111 -37.78 -8.90 29.05
N LEU A 112 -37.45 -8.39 30.25
CA LEU A 112 -36.33 -7.48 30.45
C LEU A 112 -34.97 -8.15 30.22
N ALA A 113 -34.80 -9.38 30.70
CA ALA A 113 -33.58 -10.15 30.46
C ALA A 113 -33.37 -10.45 28.96
N THR A 114 -34.42 -10.86 28.25
CA THR A 114 -34.35 -11.14 26.80
C THR A 114 -34.14 -9.87 25.98
N ALA A 115 -34.77 -8.75 26.35
CA ALA A 115 -34.52 -7.45 25.76
C ALA A 115 -33.06 -7.01 25.96
N LEU A 116 -32.50 -7.16 27.17
CA LEU A 116 -31.09 -6.85 27.43
C LEU A 116 -30.14 -7.70 26.58
N LEU A 117 -30.45 -8.99 26.40
CA LEU A 117 -29.67 -9.87 25.53
C LEU A 117 -29.70 -9.41 24.06
N GLY A 118 -30.87 -8.95 23.60
CA GLY A 118 -31.03 -8.33 22.29
C GLY A 118 -30.20 -7.05 22.13
N VAL A 119 -30.22 -6.15 23.13
CA VAL A 119 -29.38 -4.94 23.17
C VAL A 119 -27.91 -5.31 23.06
N LEU A 120 -27.47 -6.31 23.83
CA LEU A 120 -26.07 -6.72 23.90
C LEU A 120 -25.60 -7.33 22.58
N GLY A 121 -26.44 -8.14 21.93
CA GLY A 121 -26.17 -8.65 20.58
C GLY A 121 -26.09 -7.53 19.53
N LEU A 122 -26.94 -6.51 19.63
CA LEU A 122 -26.92 -5.35 18.75
C LEU A 122 -25.65 -4.51 18.94
N LEU A 123 -25.23 -4.30 20.20
CA LEU A 123 -23.98 -3.61 20.51
C LEU A 123 -22.77 -4.38 19.99
N TRP A 124 -22.75 -5.71 20.14
CA TRP A 124 -21.63 -6.54 19.73
C TRP A 124 -21.48 -6.59 18.20
N THR A 125 -22.59 -6.71 17.48
CA THR A 125 -22.62 -6.64 16.01
C THR A 125 -22.28 -5.25 15.50
N GLY A 126 -22.78 -4.20 16.16
CA GLY A 126 -22.43 -2.81 15.90
C GLY A 126 -20.95 -2.51 16.10
N TRP A 127 -20.34 -3.03 17.17
CA TRP A 127 -18.90 -2.93 17.41
C TRP A 127 -18.07 -3.64 16.34
N LYS A 128 -18.50 -4.84 15.93
CA LYS A 128 -17.83 -5.61 14.87
C LYS A 128 -17.93 -4.89 13.52
N ALA A 129 -19.10 -4.32 13.20
CA ALA A 129 -19.32 -3.51 12.01
C ALA A 129 -18.53 -2.18 12.06
N ALA A 130 -18.50 -1.51 13.21
CA ALA A 130 -17.70 -0.30 13.41
C ALA A 130 -16.20 -0.59 13.28
N ARG A 131 -15.73 -1.76 13.71
CA ARG A 131 -14.35 -2.20 13.50
C ARG A 131 -14.05 -2.42 12.00
N LEU A 132 -15.02 -2.92 11.23
CA LEU A 132 -14.92 -3.03 9.77
C LEU A 132 -14.98 -1.66 9.07
N LEU A 133 -15.74 -0.70 9.61
CA LEU A 133 -15.82 0.68 9.10
C LEU A 133 -14.61 1.54 9.49
N ARG A 134 -13.95 1.22 10.60
CA ARG A 134 -12.66 1.81 11.01
C ARG A 134 -11.47 1.26 10.22
N THR A 135 -11.68 0.26 9.37
CA THR A 135 -10.72 -0.03 8.31
C THR A 135 -10.65 1.24 7.45
N PRO A 136 -9.50 1.90 7.35
CA PRO A 136 -9.41 3.19 6.67
C PRO A 136 -10.02 3.06 5.28
N LEU A 137 -10.94 3.98 4.94
CA LEU A 137 -11.48 4.13 3.60
C LEU A 137 -10.29 4.18 2.64
N THR A 138 -10.05 3.05 2.00
CA THR A 138 -9.08 2.93 0.93
C THR A 138 -9.63 3.84 -0.15
N LEU A 139 -8.96 4.97 -0.34
CA LEU A 139 -9.05 5.80 -1.53
C LEU A 139 -9.15 4.88 -2.74
N PRO A 140 -9.95 5.24 -3.77
CA PRO A 140 -10.18 4.38 -4.93
C PRO A 140 -8.82 3.87 -5.40
N PRO A 141 -8.69 2.55 -5.67
CA PRO A 141 -7.41 1.96 -5.98
C PRO A 141 -6.77 2.82 -7.06
N ALA A 142 -5.61 3.42 -6.75
CA ALA A 142 -4.73 3.90 -7.80
C ALA A 142 -4.70 2.76 -8.81
N ALA A 143 -5.10 3.03 -10.06
CA ALA A 143 -5.35 2.03 -11.09
C ALA A 143 -4.33 0.89 -10.93
N ALA A 144 -4.81 -0.33 -10.62
CA ALA A 144 -3.97 -1.44 -10.21
C ALA A 144 -2.76 -1.49 -11.12
N SER A 145 -1.57 -1.32 -10.53
CA SER A 145 -0.36 -1.19 -11.32
C SER A 145 -0.14 -2.47 -12.13
N ALA A 146 0.61 -2.40 -13.23
CA ALA A 146 0.89 -3.59 -14.03
C ALA A 146 1.49 -4.71 -13.14
N GLU A 147 2.35 -4.33 -12.20
CA GLU A 147 2.97 -5.24 -11.23
C GLU A 147 1.95 -5.88 -10.29
N GLU A 148 0.94 -5.13 -9.82
CA GLU A 148 -0.12 -5.70 -8.98
C GLU A 148 -0.94 -6.76 -9.74
N ASN A 149 -1.24 -6.50 -11.02
CA ASN A 149 -1.98 -7.47 -11.85
C ASN A 149 -1.16 -8.73 -12.14
N ASP A 150 0.13 -8.58 -12.39
CA ASP A 150 1.05 -9.71 -12.61
C ASP A 150 1.22 -10.54 -11.34
N LEU A 151 1.33 -9.91 -10.17
CA LEU A 151 1.36 -10.58 -8.87
C LEU A 151 0.09 -11.42 -8.63
N LEU A 152 -1.09 -10.88 -8.95
CA LEU A 152 -2.36 -11.60 -8.83
C LEU A 152 -2.52 -12.71 -9.88
N ARG A 153 -1.93 -12.56 -11.07
CA ARG A 153 -1.87 -13.63 -12.08
C ARG A 153 -0.98 -14.76 -11.58
N LEU A 154 0.18 -14.44 -11.03
CA LEU A 154 1.12 -15.40 -10.43
C LEU A 154 0.46 -16.16 -9.27
N LEU A 155 -0.22 -15.48 -8.34
CA LEU A 155 -0.94 -16.13 -7.26
C LEU A 155 -1.91 -17.18 -7.79
N ARG A 156 -2.77 -16.82 -8.75
CA ARG A 156 -3.74 -17.75 -9.36
C ARG A 156 -3.09 -18.92 -10.09
N GLN A 157 -1.94 -18.69 -10.73
CA GLN A 157 -1.19 -19.73 -11.43
C GLN A 157 -0.51 -20.72 -10.48
N HIS A 158 -0.09 -20.27 -9.29
CA HIS A 158 0.68 -21.09 -8.35
C HIS A 158 -0.14 -21.68 -7.21
N GLU A 159 -1.26 -21.07 -6.84
CA GLU A 159 -2.13 -21.52 -5.74
C GLU A 159 -2.54 -22.99 -5.84
N ARG A 160 -2.94 -23.45 -7.04
CA ARG A 160 -3.41 -24.84 -7.23
C ARG A 160 -2.29 -25.87 -7.24
N ALA A 161 -1.09 -25.48 -7.65
CA ALA A 161 0.06 -26.38 -7.75
C ALA A 161 0.79 -26.57 -6.41
N LEU A 162 0.54 -25.68 -5.46
CA LEU A 162 1.17 -25.72 -4.14
C LEU A 162 0.41 -26.65 -3.17
N PRO A 163 1.14 -27.34 -2.28
CA PRO A 163 0.56 -28.08 -1.16
C PRO A 163 -0.39 -27.19 -0.34
N PRO A 164 -1.48 -27.75 0.21
CA PRO A 164 -2.48 -26.98 0.94
C PRO A 164 -1.90 -26.24 2.15
N ALA A 165 -0.84 -26.77 2.78
CA ALA A 165 -0.18 -26.14 3.93
C ALA A 165 0.62 -24.87 3.58
N THR A 166 1.19 -24.78 2.36
CA THR A 166 1.91 -23.57 1.88
C THR A 166 1.05 -22.46 1.31
N ARG A 167 -0.18 -22.76 0.88
CA ARG A 167 -1.11 -21.77 0.31
C ARG A 167 -1.34 -20.54 1.18
N PRO A 168 -1.64 -20.65 2.49
CA PRO A 168 -1.86 -19.47 3.33
C PRO A 168 -0.63 -18.58 3.43
N ALA A 169 0.58 -19.17 3.47
CA ALA A 169 1.83 -18.41 3.49
C ALA A 169 2.02 -17.63 2.18
N LEU A 170 1.82 -18.27 1.01
CA LEU A 170 1.88 -17.57 -0.27
C LEU A 170 0.86 -16.41 -0.34
N HIS A 171 -0.38 -16.64 0.10
CA HIS A 171 -1.40 -15.60 0.14
C HIS A 171 -0.99 -14.43 1.03
N ALA A 172 -0.45 -14.70 2.22
CA ALA A 172 0.04 -13.68 3.14
C ALA A 172 1.17 -12.86 2.52
N THR A 173 2.17 -13.52 1.93
CA THR A 173 3.29 -12.87 1.24
C THR A 173 2.79 -11.99 0.08
N VAL A 174 1.90 -12.50 -0.77
CA VAL A 174 1.33 -11.72 -1.90
C VAL A 174 0.54 -10.50 -1.42
N ILE A 175 -0.23 -10.64 -0.34
CA ILE A 175 -0.94 -9.49 0.26
C ILE A 175 0.05 -8.47 0.80
N ALA A 176 1.10 -8.90 1.50
CA ALA A 176 2.13 -8.03 2.03
C ALA A 176 2.86 -7.26 0.91
N THR A 177 3.27 -7.96 -0.17
CA THR A 177 3.93 -7.34 -1.33
C THR A 177 3.01 -6.35 -2.03
N ARG A 178 1.72 -6.70 -2.24
CA ARG A 178 0.74 -5.77 -2.81
C ARG A 178 0.58 -4.52 -1.95
N ASP A 179 0.46 -4.68 -0.64
CA ASP A 179 0.29 -3.57 0.27
C ASP A 179 1.55 -2.68 0.32
N ALA A 180 2.75 -3.27 0.20
CA ALA A 180 4.02 -2.54 0.07
C ALA A 180 4.12 -1.77 -1.26
N LEU A 181 3.70 -2.38 -2.39
CA LEU A 181 3.63 -1.70 -3.69
C LEU A 181 2.68 -0.49 -3.63
N ARG A 182 1.53 -0.65 -3.00
CA ARG A 182 0.56 0.45 -2.82
C ARG A 182 1.09 1.53 -1.87
N ALA A 183 1.82 1.14 -0.82
CA ALA A 183 2.44 2.10 0.10
C ALA A 183 3.54 2.94 -0.57
N THR A 184 4.18 2.40 -1.61
CA THR A 184 5.29 3.04 -2.34
C THR A 184 4.87 3.66 -3.68
N ALA A 185 3.63 3.46 -4.14
CA ALA A 185 3.14 3.93 -5.43
C ALA A 185 3.18 5.46 -5.61
N GLY A 186 3.12 6.22 -4.51
CA GLY A 186 3.16 7.68 -4.53
C GLY A 186 4.57 8.28 -4.46
N ASP A 187 5.62 7.45 -4.33
CA ASP A 187 6.99 7.94 -4.29
C ASP A 187 7.41 8.40 -5.70
N THR A 188 7.64 9.71 -5.85
CA THR A 188 8.14 10.32 -7.10
C THR A 188 9.65 10.11 -7.29
N THR A 189 10.37 9.83 -6.21
CA THR A 189 11.79 9.46 -6.21
C THR A 189 11.92 7.95 -6.08
N LEU A 190 12.92 7.37 -6.76
CA LEU A 190 13.18 5.93 -6.72
C LEU A 190 13.72 5.55 -5.33
N SER A 191 12.80 5.34 -4.38
CA SER A 191 13.14 5.01 -3.01
C SER A 191 13.56 3.54 -2.92
N ARG A 192 14.48 3.22 -2.01
CA ARG A 192 14.89 1.82 -1.74
C ARG A 192 13.68 0.93 -1.45
N ALA A 193 12.73 1.43 -0.68
CA ALA A 193 11.48 0.74 -0.37
C ALA A 193 10.63 0.45 -1.63
N ALA A 194 10.52 1.40 -2.56
CA ALA A 194 9.82 1.20 -3.83
C ALA A 194 10.53 0.20 -4.74
N PHE A 195 11.88 0.22 -4.73
CA PHE A 195 12.69 -0.77 -5.43
C PHE A 195 12.48 -2.17 -4.83
N ASP A 196 12.66 -2.34 -3.52
CA ASP A 196 12.49 -3.61 -2.81
C ASP A 196 11.09 -4.20 -3.07
N ALA A 197 10.03 -3.39 -3.04
CA ALA A 197 8.67 -3.86 -3.30
C ALA A 197 8.45 -4.33 -4.75
N ARG A 198 9.05 -3.63 -5.73
CA ARG A 198 8.98 -4.02 -7.14
C ARG A 198 9.83 -5.25 -7.43
N GLN A 199 11.02 -5.32 -6.83
CA GLN A 199 11.94 -6.45 -6.92
C GLN A 199 11.27 -7.72 -6.39
N ALA A 200 10.69 -7.65 -5.19
CA ALA A 200 9.98 -8.77 -4.59
C ALA A 200 8.81 -9.26 -5.46
N ALA A 201 8.10 -8.35 -6.12
CA ALA A 201 6.96 -8.68 -6.97
C ALA A 201 7.36 -9.25 -8.35
N ARG A 202 8.46 -8.76 -8.94
CA ARG A 202 8.87 -9.08 -10.31
C ARG A 202 9.88 -10.22 -10.42
N GLU A 203 10.69 -10.41 -9.39
CA GLU A 203 11.84 -11.33 -9.41
C GLU A 203 11.74 -12.32 -8.26
N ASP A 204 11.82 -11.86 -7.00
CA ASP A 204 12.00 -12.77 -5.86
C ASP A 204 10.85 -13.80 -5.70
N LEU A 205 9.58 -13.36 -5.75
CA LEU A 205 8.43 -14.28 -5.65
C LEU A 205 8.32 -15.23 -6.86
N PRO A 206 8.32 -14.74 -8.12
CA PRO A 206 8.33 -15.61 -9.29
C PRO A 206 9.48 -16.62 -9.30
N ASP A 207 10.69 -16.18 -8.97
CA ASP A 207 11.89 -17.02 -8.98
C ASP A 207 11.82 -18.09 -7.89
N LEU A 208 11.38 -17.72 -6.68
CA LEU A 208 11.15 -18.66 -5.59
C LEU A 208 10.17 -19.77 -5.98
N LEU A 209 9.03 -19.39 -6.57
CA LEU A 209 8.00 -20.36 -6.96
C LEU A 209 8.42 -21.22 -8.15
N THR A 210 9.22 -20.67 -9.06
CA THR A 210 9.78 -21.42 -10.20
C THR A 210 10.85 -22.39 -9.74
N ALA A 211 11.75 -21.97 -8.86
CA ALA A 211 12.76 -22.81 -8.24
C ALA A 211 12.13 -23.95 -7.43
N TYR A 212 11.09 -23.66 -6.64
CA TYR A 212 10.38 -24.69 -5.89
C TYR A 212 9.75 -25.76 -6.79
N ARG A 213 9.17 -25.35 -7.93
CA ARG A 213 8.58 -26.28 -8.91
C ARG A 213 9.60 -27.10 -9.69
N ALA A 214 10.82 -26.60 -9.82
CA ALA A 214 11.90 -27.32 -10.49
C ALA A 214 12.49 -28.44 -9.61
N LEU A 215 12.14 -28.51 -8.32
CA LEU A 215 12.65 -29.54 -7.41
C LEU A 215 12.03 -30.92 -7.72
N PRO A 216 12.85 -31.99 -7.71
CA PRO A 216 12.37 -33.36 -7.91
C PRO A 216 11.41 -33.86 -6.81
N ASP A 217 11.61 -33.39 -5.59
CA ASP A 217 10.75 -33.68 -4.43
C ASP A 217 10.26 -32.37 -3.78
N PRO A 218 9.03 -31.93 -4.07
CA PRO A 218 8.49 -30.70 -3.52
C PRO A 218 8.14 -30.83 -2.03
N THR A 219 7.89 -32.03 -1.52
CA THR A 219 7.47 -32.24 -0.13
C THR A 219 8.64 -32.13 0.84
N ALA A 220 9.81 -32.64 0.47
CA ALA A 220 11.03 -32.53 1.26
C ALA A 220 11.49 -31.06 1.45
N ASN A 221 11.10 -30.16 0.55
CA ASN A 221 11.55 -28.77 0.51
C ASN A 221 10.46 -27.77 0.95
N GLU A 222 9.33 -28.25 1.47
CA GLU A 222 8.20 -27.41 1.89
C GLU A 222 8.59 -26.42 3.01
N ALA A 223 9.37 -26.88 3.98
CA ALA A 223 9.85 -26.04 5.09
C ALA A 223 10.74 -24.88 4.60
N ALA A 224 11.58 -25.11 3.59
CA ALA A 224 12.45 -24.07 3.03
C ALA A 224 11.63 -23.02 2.27
N LEU A 225 10.62 -23.45 1.50
CA LEU A 225 9.69 -22.53 0.83
C LEU A 225 8.95 -21.66 1.84
N LEU A 226 8.42 -22.26 2.91
CA LEU A 226 7.71 -21.52 3.96
C LEU A 226 8.60 -20.46 4.62
N GLU A 227 9.85 -20.81 4.92
CA GLU A 227 10.79 -19.86 5.52
C GLU A 227 11.11 -18.70 4.58
N GLN A 228 11.33 -18.96 3.29
CA GLN A 228 11.61 -17.90 2.33
C GLN A 228 10.38 -17.00 2.08
N LEU A 229 9.18 -17.57 2.00
CA LEU A 229 7.94 -16.79 1.93
C LEU A 229 7.75 -15.88 3.15
N ARG A 230 8.09 -16.38 4.35
CA ARG A 230 8.04 -15.63 5.61
C ARG A 230 9.04 -14.48 5.62
N LEU A 231 10.26 -14.67 5.10
CA LEU A 231 11.27 -13.61 4.99
C LEU A 231 10.82 -12.49 4.06
N ILE A 232 10.29 -12.84 2.88
CA ILE A 232 9.73 -11.85 1.94
C ILE A 232 8.55 -11.11 2.57
N GLU A 233 7.63 -11.83 3.22
CA GLU A 233 6.48 -11.25 3.90
C GLU A 233 6.92 -10.23 4.95
N GLN A 234 7.85 -10.59 5.84
CA GLN A 234 8.37 -9.71 6.88
C GLN A 234 8.98 -8.45 6.31
N ARG A 235 9.81 -8.59 5.26
CA ARG A 235 10.43 -7.44 4.61
C ARG A 235 9.40 -6.49 3.98
N MET A 236 8.35 -7.02 3.36
CA MET A 236 7.29 -6.20 2.76
C MET A 236 6.43 -5.51 3.82
N VAL A 237 6.18 -6.18 4.94
CA VAL A 237 5.52 -5.58 6.12
C VAL A 237 6.35 -4.42 6.68
N GLU A 238 7.67 -4.57 6.79
CA GLU A 238 8.58 -3.48 7.18
C GLU A 238 8.50 -2.30 6.21
N VAL A 239 8.61 -2.55 4.90
CA VAL A 239 8.50 -1.51 3.86
C VAL A 239 7.19 -0.71 4.00
N ARG A 240 6.08 -1.40 4.26
CA ARG A 240 4.78 -0.75 4.51
C ARG A 240 4.82 0.09 5.79
N HIS A 241 5.39 -0.43 6.88
CA HIS A 241 5.47 0.28 8.15
C HIS A 241 6.34 1.52 8.08
N GLU A 242 7.47 1.47 7.37
CA GLU A 242 8.34 2.63 7.14
C GLU A 242 7.61 3.77 6.39
N ARG A 243 6.69 3.42 5.49
CA ARG A 243 6.01 4.39 4.60
C ARG A 243 4.70 4.94 5.17
N THR A 244 4.03 4.20 6.04
CA THR A 244 2.74 4.61 6.62
C THR A 244 2.78 5.98 7.31
N PRO A 245 3.81 6.33 8.14
CA PRO A 245 3.88 7.64 8.80
C PRO A 245 4.11 8.81 7.82
N ALA A 246 4.78 8.56 6.70
CA ALA A 246 5.02 9.58 5.67
C ALA A 246 3.71 9.91 4.93
N GLN A 247 2.95 8.88 4.55
CA GLN A 247 1.64 9.06 3.92
C GLN A 247 0.65 9.80 4.83
N GLN A 248 0.61 9.44 6.11
CA GLN A 248 -0.25 10.12 7.09
C GLN A 248 0.08 11.62 7.22
N ARG A 249 1.36 11.98 7.24
CA ARG A 249 1.80 13.38 7.26
C ARG A 249 1.38 14.15 6.02
N THR A 250 1.55 13.56 4.83
CA THR A 250 1.13 14.17 3.57
C THR A 250 -0.39 14.37 3.51
N LEU A 251 -1.17 13.38 3.98
CA LEU A 251 -2.63 13.48 4.06
C LEU A 251 -3.07 14.55 5.07
N ALA A 252 -2.43 14.63 6.23
CA ALA A 252 -2.71 15.68 7.21
C ALA A 252 -2.43 17.07 6.64
N ALA A 253 -1.29 17.26 5.96
CA ALA A 253 -0.95 18.51 5.30
C ALA A 253 -1.98 18.89 4.20
N HIS A 254 -2.41 17.93 3.38
CA HIS A 254 -3.47 18.15 2.40
C HIS A 254 -4.81 18.47 3.05
N GLY A 255 -5.15 17.82 4.16
CA GLY A 255 -6.35 18.10 4.94
C GLY A 255 -6.37 19.53 5.47
N HIS A 256 -5.25 20.01 6.02
CA HIS A 256 -5.10 21.39 6.45
C HIS A 256 -5.25 22.38 5.29
N TYR A 257 -4.61 22.13 4.15
CA TYR A 257 -4.74 22.96 2.96
C TYR A 257 -6.18 23.03 2.45
N LEU A 258 -6.88 21.89 2.34
CA LEU A 258 -8.26 21.86 1.88
C LEU A 258 -9.19 22.57 2.87
N THR A 259 -8.98 22.37 4.17
CA THR A 259 -9.76 23.05 5.21
C THR A 259 -9.58 24.56 5.11
N ASP A 260 -8.34 25.05 5.00
CA ASP A 260 -8.08 26.49 4.83
C ASP A 260 -8.71 27.04 3.54
N LYS A 261 -8.53 26.34 2.42
CA LYS A 261 -9.05 26.77 1.11
C LYS A 261 -10.57 26.83 1.04
N TYR A 262 -11.29 25.89 1.65
CA TYR A 262 -12.75 25.84 1.57
C TYR A 262 -13.45 26.56 2.72
N ARG A 263 -12.82 26.70 3.89
CA ARG A 263 -13.37 27.47 5.01
C ARG A 263 -13.26 28.99 4.80
N LYS A 264 -12.22 29.45 4.10
CA LYS A 264 -12.01 30.88 3.79
C LYS A 264 -12.90 31.41 2.66
N ASN A 265 -13.60 30.52 1.94
CA ASN A 265 -14.55 30.86 0.87
C ASN A 265 -16.02 30.72 1.32
N SER A 266 -16.27 30.45 2.60
CA SER A 266 -17.62 30.32 3.19
C SER A 266 -18.00 31.47 4.13
N GLU A 267 -17.16 32.50 4.22
CA GLU A 267 -17.45 33.82 4.81
C GLU A 267 -17.54 34.85 3.68
#